data_AF-W1WIR2-F1
#
_entry.id   AF-W1WIR2-F1
#
_cell.length_a   1.000
_cell.length_b   1.000
_cell.length_c   1.000
_cell.angle_alpha   90.00
_cell.angle_beta   90.00
_cell.angle_gamma   90.00
#
_symmetry.space_group_name_H-M   'P 1'
#
loop_
_entity.id
_entity.type
_entity.pdbx_description
1 polymer ?
#
loop_
_entity_poly.entity_id
_entity_poly.type
_entity_poly.pdbx_seq_one_letter_code
_entity_poly.pdbx_strand_id
1 'polypeptide(L)' 'MRKFLALAATVILGGALLIAGCGNDNNKQAANNGKQVLKIGATAVPHAEILEQVKPILAKDGIDLQITEFTD' A
#
# COMPACT_ATOMS: atom_id res chain seq x y z
N MET A 1 46.50 -1.78 -8.47
CA MET A 1 45.41 -2.45 -7.72
C MET A 1 44.71 -1.58 -6.68
N ARG A 2 45.33 -0.52 -6.12
CA ARG A 2 44.65 0.38 -5.16
C ARG A 2 43.65 1.36 -5.79
N LYS A 3 43.85 1.69 -7.07
CA LYS A 3 43.01 2.63 -7.84
C LYS A 3 41.68 2.02 -8.31
N PHE A 4 41.64 0.69 -8.50
CA PHE A 4 40.42 -0.05 -8.87
C PHE A 4 39.52 -0.33 -7.65
N LEU A 5 40.11 -0.50 -6.46
CA LEU A 5 39.37 -0.61 -5.19
C LEU A 5 38.64 0.69 -4.82
N ALA A 6 39.23 1.85 -5.13
CA ALA A 6 38.59 3.15 -4.92
C ALA A 6 37.40 3.41 -5.86
N LEU A 7 37.41 2.80 -7.06
CA LEU A 7 36.40 2.99 -8.10
C LEU A 7 35.14 2.11 -7.87
N ALA A 8 35.28 1.01 -7.12
CA ALA A 8 34.14 0.17 -6.72
C ALA A 8 33.34 0.79 -5.56
N ALA A 9 34.00 1.50 -4.64
CA ALA A 9 33.34 2.16 -3.51
C ALA A 9 32.45 3.34 -3.94
N THR A 10 32.85 4.07 -4.99
CA THR A 10 32.06 5.17 -5.55
C THR A 10 30.88 4.72 -6.39
N VAL A 11 30.84 3.48 -6.89
CA VAL A 11 29.65 2.91 -7.54
C VAL A 11 28.63 2.43 -6.51
N ILE A 12 29.08 1.90 -5.36
CA ILE A 12 28.19 1.54 -4.25
C ILE A 12 27.59 2.79 -3.59
N LEU A 13 28.36 3.89 -3.52
CA LEU A 13 27.87 5.17 -2.98
C LEU A 13 27.17 6.05 -4.04
N GLY A 14 27.55 5.94 -5.31
CA GLY A 14 26.96 6.68 -6.44
C GLY A 14 25.68 6.05 -7.00
N GLY A 15 25.52 4.72 -6.87
CA GLY A 15 24.25 4.04 -7.13
C GLY A 15 23.13 4.48 -6.18
N ALA A 16 23.48 5.02 -5.01
CA ALA A 16 22.53 5.65 -4.10
C ALA A 16 22.13 7.07 -4.52
N LEU A 17 22.97 7.78 -5.30
CA LEU A 17 22.72 9.16 -5.73
C LEU A 17 21.99 9.27 -7.08
N LEU A 18 22.01 8.22 -7.92
CA LEU A 18 21.17 8.14 -9.13
C LEU A 18 19.67 7.93 -8.82
N ILE A 19 19.30 7.77 -7.54
CA ILE A 19 17.89 7.78 -7.08
C ILE A 19 17.48 9.16 -6.53
N ALA A 20 18.38 10.16 -6.47
CA ALA A 20 18.01 11.56 -6.25
C ALA A 20 17.42 12.22 -7.52
N GLY A 21 16.67 11.42 -8.30
CA GLY A 21 15.69 11.90 -9.24
C GLY A 21 14.46 12.38 -8.46
N CYS A 22 14.07 13.62 -8.73
CA CYS A 22 12.84 14.27 -8.27
C CYS A 22 11.64 13.30 -8.28
N GLY A 23 11.12 12.97 -7.11
CA GLY A 23 9.96 12.10 -6.92
C GLY A 23 9.70 11.89 -5.44
N ASN A 24 8.85 12.73 -4.86
CA ASN A 24 8.31 12.55 -3.51
C ASN A 24 7.43 11.29 -3.49
N ASP A 25 8.02 10.12 -3.35
CA ASP A 25 7.31 8.89 -3.02
C ASP A 25 8.19 8.03 -2.11
N ASN A 26 7.90 8.18 -0.83
CA ASN A 26 8.35 7.31 0.24
C ASN A 26 8.13 5.85 -0.17
N ASN A 27 9.21 5.14 -0.50
CA ASN A 27 9.22 3.69 -0.68
C ASN A 27 8.86 3.02 0.65
N LYS A 28 7.56 3.01 0.94
CA LYS A 28 6.93 2.14 1.93
C LYS A 28 6.92 0.75 1.31
N GLN A 29 7.97 -0.01 1.58
CA GLN A 29 7.92 -1.47 1.53
C GLN A 29 6.92 -1.91 2.61
N ALA A 30 5.62 -1.85 2.30
CA ALA A 30 4.57 -2.35 3.17
C ALA A 30 4.57 -3.87 3.02
N ALA A 31 5.30 -4.56 3.90
CA ALA A 31 5.10 -5.98 4.15
C ALA A 31 3.67 -6.17 4.67
N ASN A 32 2.73 -6.42 3.76
CA ASN A 32 1.32 -6.59 4.09
C ASN A 32 1.09 -8.00 4.65
N ASN A 33 1.50 -8.21 5.90
CA ASN A 33 1.04 -9.31 6.75
C ASN A 33 -0.15 -8.88 7.62
N GLY A 34 -0.89 -7.86 7.18
CA GLY A 34 -2.04 -7.30 7.88
C GLY A 34 -3.32 -7.72 7.21
N LYS A 35 -4.32 -8.05 8.03
CA LYS A 35 -5.72 -8.24 7.64
C LYS A 35 -6.11 -7.25 6.53
N GLN A 36 -6.61 -7.74 5.39
CA GLN A 36 -6.88 -6.89 4.24
C GLN A 36 -8.11 -6.03 4.54
N VAL A 37 -7.91 -4.75 4.84
CA VAL A 37 -9.02 -3.81 5.11
C VAL A 37 -9.52 -3.26 3.78
N LEU A 38 -10.77 -3.55 3.43
CA LEU A 38 -11.45 -3.06 2.24
C LEU A 38 -12.41 -1.94 2.63
N LYS A 39 -12.11 -0.70 2.20
CA LYS A 39 -12.94 0.49 2.45
C LYS A 39 -13.81 0.76 1.23
N ILE A 40 -15.12 0.81 1.41
CA ILE A 40 -16.09 1.04 0.34
C ILE A 40 -17.01 2.19 0.72
N GLY A 41 -17.18 3.14 -0.20
CA GLY A 41 -18.24 4.14 -0.11
C GLY A 41 -19.53 3.61 -0.73
N ALA A 42 -20.63 3.68 0.00
CA ALA A 42 -21.95 3.27 -0.50
C ALA A 42 -23.01 4.30 -0.16
N THR A 43 -23.95 4.52 -1.06
CA THR A 43 -25.11 5.36 -0.80
C THR A 43 -26.00 4.72 0.27
N ALA A 44 -26.54 5.52 1.19
CA ALA A 44 -27.52 5.05 2.16
C ALA A 44 -28.70 4.38 1.44
N VAL A 45 -29.09 3.18 1.89
CA VAL A 45 -30.17 2.28 1.41
C VAL A 45 -30.42 2.27 -0.12
N PRO A 46 -30.28 1.13 -0.84
CA PRO A 46 -30.14 -0.24 -0.34
C PRO A 46 -28.69 -0.76 -0.32
N HIS A 47 -27.72 0.01 -0.84
CA HIS A 47 -26.36 -0.48 -1.03
C HIS A 47 -25.63 -0.78 0.28
N ALA A 48 -25.83 0.05 1.32
CA ALA A 48 -25.28 -0.20 2.64
C ALA A 48 -25.80 -1.51 3.25
N GLU A 49 -27.11 -1.77 3.18
CA GLU A 49 -27.74 -2.97 3.75
C GLU A 49 -27.22 -4.26 3.09
N ILE A 50 -27.04 -4.25 1.77
CA ILE A 50 -26.49 -5.39 1.04
C ILE A 50 -25.05 -5.66 1.49
N LEU A 51 -24.24 -4.61 1.61
CA LEU A 51 -22.85 -4.73 2.04
C LEU A 51 -22.74 -5.24 3.49
N GLU A 52 -23.70 -4.93 4.36
CA GLU A 52 -23.77 -5.49 5.72
C GLU A 52 -23.93 -7.01 5.72
N GLN A 53 -24.74 -7.55 4.82
CA GLN A 53 -24.92 -9.01 4.65
C GLN A 53 -23.65 -9.68 4.09
N VAL A 54 -22.81 -8.93 3.36
CA VAL A 54 -21.57 -9.44 2.75
C VAL A 54 -20.37 -9.37 3.72
N LYS A 55 -20.40 -8.51 4.74
CA LYS A 55 -19.40 -8.45 5.84
C LYS A 55 -18.98 -9.83 6.37
N PRO A 56 -19.89 -10.76 6.77
CA PRO A 56 -19.50 -12.05 7.32
C PRO A 56 -18.81 -12.99 6.31
N ILE A 57 -19.04 -12.80 5.00
CA ILE A 57 -18.38 -13.58 3.95
C ILE A 57 -16.94 -13.09 3.82
N LEU A 58 -16.76 -11.78 3.70
CA LEU A 58 -15.44 -11.16 3.59
C LEU A 58 -14.59 -11.39 4.85
N ALA A 59 -15.22 -11.41 6.03
CA ALA A 59 -14.54 -11.71 7.28
C ALA A 59 -13.94 -13.13 7.33
N LYS A 60 -14.58 -14.12 6.68
CA LYS A 60 -14.06 -15.50 6.55
C LYS A 60 -12.85 -15.56 5.62
N ASP A 61 -12.82 -14.69 4.61
CA ASP A 61 -11.69 -14.54 3.69
C ASP A 61 -10.55 -13.69 4.28
N GLY A 62 -10.65 -13.31 5.56
CA GLY A 62 -9.65 -12.48 6.23
C GLY A 62 -9.69 -11.00 5.81
N ILE A 63 -10.78 -10.58 5.19
CA ILE A 63 -11.01 -9.21 4.72
C ILE A 63 -11.90 -8.47 5.72
N ASP A 64 -11.48 -7.29 6.16
CA ASP A 64 -12.27 -6.41 7.01
C ASP A 64 -12.98 -5.36 6.15
N LEU A 65 -14.30 -5.46 6.02
CA LEU A 65 -15.09 -4.52 5.22
C LEU A 65 -15.50 -3.31 6.05
N GLN A 66 -14.99 -2.13 5.69
CA GLN A 66 -15.40 -0.84 6.24
C GLN A 66 -16.30 -0.12 5.22
N ILE A 67 -17.54 0.13 5.61
CA ILE A 67 -18.53 0.84 4.80
C ILE A 67 -18.56 2.28 5.27
N THR A 68 -18.31 3.22 4.36
CA THR A 68 -18.57 4.64 4.58
C THR A 68 -19.85 5.00 3.85
N GLU A 69 -20.87 5.41 4.60
CA GLU A 69 -22.13 5.83 4.00
C GLU A 69 -22.01 7.24 3.44
N PHE A 70 -22.49 7.42 2.22
CA PHE A 70 -22.57 8.70 1.55
C PHE A 70 -24.04 9.03 1.26
N THR A 71 -24.42 10.27 1.48
CA THR A 71 -25.61 10.88 0.91
C THR A 71 -25.13 11.67 -0.30
N ASP A 72 -25.32 11.12 -1.50
CA ASP A 72 -25.18 11.87 -2.76
C ASP A 72 -26.35 12.85 -2.90
#